data_AF-A0A7W0WU40-F1
#
_entry.id   AF-A0A7W0WU40-F1
#
_cell.length_a   1.000
_cell.length_b   1.000
_cell.length_c   1.000
_cell.angle_alpha   90.00
_cell.angle_beta   90.00
_cell.angle_gamma   90.00
#
_symmetry.space_group_name_H-M   'P 1'
#
loop_
_entity.id
_entity.type
_entity.pdbx_description
1 polymer ?
#
loop_
_entity_poly.entity_id
_entity_poly.type
_entity_poly.pdbx_seq_one_letter_code
_entity_poly.pdbx_strand_id
1 'polypeptide(L)'
;MRTAPIKFVIACALLSASTVHADPAEDFAFEVKESTGDYNRAWVISKLTTFKVGKKCWEQMADRDKFSAVHSAGFYTRDITEYAKALTGDDWSSIETQNNSDRENNKKLIEPMMDEFKKRFSLTISVEGDDCNPKHGALWLKYWTSLGTIIHDYPPAAEKVSVTLNVTAKAKDVTVTVDKKGGTFVITAPRDVEVTAWDDKIGKPFRKVARKK
;
A
#
# COMPACT_ATOMS: atom_id res chain seq x y z
N MET A 1 77.42 10.63 2.57
CA MET A 1 76.07 10.24 3.04
C MET A 1 75.05 11.11 2.29
N ARG A 2 74.22 10.50 1.43
CA ARG A 2 73.14 11.17 0.70
C ARG A 2 71.80 10.71 1.31
N THR A 3 71.01 11.63 1.84
CA THR A 3 69.63 11.40 2.29
C THR A 3 68.67 11.75 1.17
N ALA A 4 67.85 10.79 0.75
CA ALA A 4 66.76 10.99 -0.22
C ALA A 4 65.43 11.25 0.53
N PRO A 5 64.54 12.13 0.03
CA PRO A 5 63.23 12.32 0.62
C PRO A 5 62.19 11.31 0.08
N ILE A 6 61.50 10.65 0.99
CA ILE A 6 60.38 9.74 0.74
C ILE A 6 59.15 10.57 0.39
N LYS A 7 58.62 10.43 -0.83
CA LYS A 7 57.34 11.02 -1.24
C LYS A 7 56.21 10.09 -0.81
N PHE A 8 55.43 10.51 0.19
CA PHE A 8 54.14 9.91 0.52
C PHE A 8 53.10 10.38 -0.52
N VAL A 9 52.61 9.44 -1.34
CA VAL A 9 51.43 9.65 -2.19
C VAL A 9 50.22 9.20 -1.39
N ILE A 10 49.41 10.17 -0.93
CA ILE A 10 48.11 9.88 -0.32
C ILE A 10 47.13 9.62 -1.47
N ALA A 11 46.82 8.33 -1.69
CA ALA A 11 45.71 7.94 -2.53
C ALA A 11 44.40 8.23 -1.79
N CYS A 12 43.74 9.33 -2.15
CA CYS A 12 42.40 9.64 -1.70
C CYS A 12 41.44 8.69 -2.43
N ALA A 13 41.08 7.58 -1.79
CA ALA A 13 40.02 6.70 -2.27
C ALA A 13 38.70 7.50 -2.24
N LEU A 14 38.22 7.89 -3.42
CA LEU A 14 36.86 8.39 -3.62
C LEU A 14 35.91 7.28 -3.19
N LEU A 15 35.42 7.35 -1.95
CA LEU A 15 34.22 6.67 -1.52
C LEU A 15 33.09 7.20 -2.39
N SER A 16 32.77 6.48 -3.46
CA SER A 16 31.48 6.62 -4.14
C SER A 16 30.42 6.26 -3.10
N ALA A 17 29.85 7.27 -2.45
CA ALA A 17 28.64 7.10 -1.67
C ALA A 17 27.62 6.50 -2.63
N SER A 18 27.36 5.20 -2.51
CA SER A 18 26.21 4.58 -3.12
C SER A 18 25.02 5.31 -2.52
N THR A 19 24.43 6.22 -3.28
CA THR A 19 23.12 6.76 -2.98
C THR A 19 22.20 5.55 -2.96
N VAL A 20 21.91 5.04 -1.76
CA VAL A 20 20.79 4.14 -1.54
C VAL A 20 19.60 4.96 -2.02
N HIS A 21 19.12 4.68 -3.23
CA HIS A 21 17.84 5.23 -3.66
C HIS A 21 16.84 4.72 -2.63
N ALA A 22 16.33 5.63 -1.80
CA ALA A 22 15.24 5.33 -0.88
C ALA A 22 14.12 4.68 -1.69
N ASP A 23 13.55 3.60 -1.17
CA ASP A 23 12.40 2.95 -1.79
C ASP A 23 11.23 3.94 -1.74
N PRO A 24 10.72 4.44 -2.88
CA PRO A 24 9.64 5.42 -2.87
C PRO A 24 8.35 4.90 -2.20
N ALA A 25 8.19 3.57 -2.10
CA ALA A 25 7.11 2.97 -1.32
C ALA A 25 7.27 3.22 0.19
N GLU A 26 8.50 3.21 0.70
CA GLU A 26 8.80 3.52 2.10
C GLU A 26 8.64 5.01 2.40
N ASP A 27 9.01 5.89 1.45
CA ASP A 27 8.74 7.33 1.57
C ASP A 27 7.22 7.60 1.64
N PHE A 28 6.44 6.93 0.80
CA PHE A 28 4.99 7.04 0.86
C PHE A 28 4.41 6.47 2.16
N ALA A 29 4.88 5.31 2.62
CA ALA A 29 4.46 4.72 3.89
C ALA A 29 4.81 5.63 5.09
N PHE A 30 5.97 6.28 5.05
CA PHE A 30 6.39 7.28 6.04
C PHE A 30 5.43 8.46 6.08
N GLU A 31 5.05 9.02 4.93
CA GLU A 31 4.08 10.14 4.90
C GLU A 31 2.69 9.73 5.40
N VAL A 32 2.28 8.48 5.16
CA VAL A 32 1.05 7.92 5.75
C VAL A 32 1.17 7.82 7.27
N LYS A 33 2.32 7.38 7.79
CA LYS A 33 2.59 7.36 9.24
C LYS A 33 2.53 8.77 9.83
N GLU A 34 3.15 9.76 9.19
CA GLU A 34 3.15 11.15 9.66
C GLU A 34 1.74 11.76 9.64
N SER A 35 0.94 11.45 8.61
CA SER A 35 -0.43 11.96 8.50
C SER A 35 -1.42 11.30 9.45
N THR A 36 -1.24 10.02 9.78
CA THR A 36 -2.20 9.27 10.63
C THR A 36 -1.76 9.20 12.08
N GLY A 37 -0.45 9.30 12.34
CA GLY A 37 0.14 9.09 13.64
C GLY A 37 0.38 7.62 13.98
N ASP A 38 0.04 6.67 13.11
CA ASP A 38 -0.03 5.23 13.40
C ASP A 38 0.97 4.42 12.55
N TYR A 39 1.71 3.51 13.19
CA TYR A 39 2.69 2.65 12.51
C TYR A 39 2.02 1.51 11.75
N ASN A 40 0.97 0.90 12.32
CA ASN A 40 0.22 -0.16 11.65
C ASN A 40 -0.34 0.31 10.29
N ARG A 41 -0.77 1.57 10.17
CA ARG A 41 -1.27 2.16 8.92
C ARG A 41 -0.18 2.19 7.84
N ALA A 42 1.02 2.62 8.21
CA ALA A 42 2.18 2.63 7.32
C ALA A 42 2.59 1.21 6.89
N TRP A 43 2.54 0.24 7.81
CA TRP A 43 2.84 -1.15 7.50
C TRP A 43 1.80 -1.81 6.59
N VAL A 44 0.54 -1.37 6.58
CA VAL A 44 -0.42 -1.81 5.55
C VAL A 44 0.06 -1.40 4.15
N ILE A 45 0.68 -0.22 4.02
CA ILE A 45 1.27 0.23 2.76
C ILE A 45 2.51 -0.58 2.43
N SER A 46 3.52 -0.62 3.31
CA SER A 46 4.82 -1.24 2.98
C SER A 46 4.84 -2.77 3.01
N LYS A 47 4.01 -3.40 3.86
CA LYS A 47 4.02 -4.86 4.01
C LYS A 47 2.92 -5.58 3.22
N LEU A 48 1.75 -4.97 3.04
CA LEU A 48 0.56 -5.64 2.48
C LEU A 48 0.14 -5.13 1.10
N THR A 49 0.69 -4.00 0.66
CA THR A 49 0.32 -3.36 -0.60
C THR A 49 1.53 -3.24 -1.52
N THR A 50 1.35 -3.55 -2.80
CA THR A 50 2.39 -3.39 -3.83
C THR A 50 1.90 -2.41 -4.88
N PHE A 51 2.62 -1.31 -5.04
CA PHE A 51 2.33 -0.30 -6.06
C PHE A 51 3.27 -0.47 -7.25
N LYS A 52 2.68 -0.61 -8.44
CA LYS A 52 3.35 -0.62 -9.73
C LYS A 52 2.90 0.62 -10.49
N VAL A 53 3.52 1.74 -10.17
CA VAL A 53 3.20 3.05 -10.73
C VAL A 53 4.43 3.67 -11.37
N GLY A 54 4.20 4.65 -12.25
CA GLY A 54 5.26 5.41 -12.89
C GLY A 54 6.13 6.23 -11.93
N LYS A 55 7.28 6.70 -12.41
CA LYS A 55 8.25 7.41 -11.56
C LYS A 55 7.67 8.73 -11.04
N LYS A 56 7.02 9.50 -11.92
CA LYS A 56 6.38 10.76 -11.52
C LYS A 56 5.22 10.53 -10.56
N CYS A 57 4.47 9.45 -10.74
CA CYS A 57 3.41 9.09 -9.80
C CYS A 57 3.97 8.91 -8.38
N TRP A 58 5.10 8.21 -8.22
CA TRP A 58 5.73 8.04 -6.92
C TRP A 58 6.12 9.36 -6.25
N GLU A 59 6.78 10.25 -7.00
CA GLU A 59 7.16 11.59 -6.51
C GLU A 59 5.94 12.37 -6.01
N GLN A 60 4.79 12.21 -6.66
CA GLN A 60 3.55 12.88 -6.29
C GLN A 60 2.78 12.19 -5.16
N MET A 61 2.89 10.86 -5.03
CA MET A 61 2.14 10.11 -4.02
C MET A 61 2.54 10.49 -2.58
N ALA A 62 3.81 10.80 -2.35
CA ALA A 62 4.32 11.23 -1.04
C ALA A 62 4.05 12.73 -0.73
N ASP A 63 3.80 13.57 -1.74
CA ASP A 63 3.54 15.00 -1.52
C ASP A 63 2.10 15.23 -1.03
N ARG A 64 1.93 15.21 0.29
CA ARG A 64 0.65 15.38 1.00
C ARG A 64 0.02 16.77 0.84
N ASP A 65 0.82 17.79 0.49
CA ASP A 65 0.34 19.16 0.40
C ASP A 65 -0.30 19.42 -0.98
N LYS A 66 0.19 18.74 -2.02
CA LYS A 66 -0.29 18.93 -3.39
C LYS A 66 -1.20 17.81 -3.91
N PHE A 67 -1.10 16.61 -3.35
CA PHE A 67 -1.81 15.43 -3.83
C PHE A 67 -2.59 14.73 -2.73
N SER A 68 -3.48 13.82 -3.14
CA SER A 68 -4.47 13.18 -2.28
C SER A 68 -4.17 11.71 -2.00
N ALA A 69 -3.02 11.19 -2.43
CA ALA A 69 -2.64 9.79 -2.20
C ALA A 69 -2.50 9.48 -0.69
N VAL A 70 -1.82 10.33 0.08
CA VAL A 70 -1.67 10.16 1.54
C VAL A 70 -3.04 10.19 2.25
N HIS A 71 -3.90 11.14 1.89
CA HIS A 71 -5.26 11.22 2.42
C HIS A 71 -6.08 9.97 2.08
N SER A 72 -6.00 9.50 0.84
CA SER A 72 -6.68 8.27 0.38
C SER A 72 -6.15 7.03 1.10
N ALA A 73 -4.84 6.95 1.33
CA ALA A 73 -4.21 5.89 2.09
C ALA A 73 -4.76 5.83 3.51
N GLY A 74 -5.04 6.97 4.14
CA GLY A 74 -5.63 7.03 5.48
C GLY A 74 -6.95 6.25 5.59
N PHE A 75 -7.83 6.32 4.58
CA PHE A 75 -9.05 5.52 4.56
C PHE A 75 -8.79 4.05 4.27
N TYR A 76 -8.03 3.76 3.22
CA TYR A 76 -7.72 2.37 2.84
C TYR A 76 -7.07 1.60 3.99
N THR A 77 -6.03 2.18 4.60
CA THR A 77 -5.27 1.54 5.67
C THR A 77 -6.13 1.30 6.91
N ARG A 78 -7.04 2.23 7.26
CA ARG A 78 -8.03 2.00 8.32
C ARG A 78 -8.86 0.75 8.04
N ASP A 79 -9.45 0.68 6.86
CA ASP A 79 -10.40 -0.38 6.53
C ASP A 79 -9.69 -1.75 6.48
N ILE A 80 -8.42 -1.79 6.03
CA ILE A 80 -7.61 -3.02 6.10
C ILE A 80 -7.25 -3.41 7.54
N THR A 81 -6.98 -2.45 8.42
CA THR A 81 -6.73 -2.77 9.85
C THR A 81 -7.97 -3.35 10.53
N GLU A 82 -9.16 -2.81 10.25
CA GLU A 82 -10.42 -3.35 10.75
C GLU A 82 -10.74 -4.73 10.14
N TYR A 83 -10.43 -4.92 8.86
CA TYR A 83 -10.54 -6.23 8.22
C TYR A 83 -9.62 -7.27 8.88
N ALA A 84 -8.37 -6.92 9.17
CA ALA A 84 -7.44 -7.81 9.86
C ALA A 84 -7.96 -8.19 11.26
N LYS A 85 -8.40 -7.19 12.03
CA LYS A 85 -9.03 -7.39 13.34
C LYS A 85 -10.23 -8.33 13.26
N ALA A 86 -11.11 -8.16 12.26
CA ALA A 86 -12.27 -9.04 12.09
C ALA A 86 -11.89 -10.50 11.77
N LEU A 87 -10.72 -10.73 11.16
CA LEU A 87 -10.27 -12.06 10.78
C LEU A 87 -9.44 -12.78 11.83
N THR A 88 -8.63 -12.05 12.60
CA THR A 88 -7.68 -12.63 13.55
C THR A 88 -8.02 -12.34 15.00
N GLY A 89 -8.82 -11.30 15.27
CA GLY A 89 -9.04 -10.77 16.61
C GLY A 89 -7.94 -9.82 17.07
N ASP A 90 -6.87 -9.63 16.29
CA ASP A 90 -5.74 -8.77 16.67
C ASP A 90 -6.09 -7.31 16.39
N ASP A 91 -6.29 -6.53 17.46
CA ASP A 91 -6.53 -5.09 17.37
C ASP A 91 -5.20 -4.33 17.42
N TRP A 92 -4.52 -4.22 16.26
CA TRP A 92 -3.22 -3.57 16.16
C TRP A 92 -3.25 -2.12 16.65
N SER A 93 -4.32 -1.38 16.36
CA SER A 93 -4.50 0.01 16.81
C SER A 93 -4.55 0.12 18.34
N SER A 94 -5.33 -0.75 18.99
CA SER A 94 -5.39 -0.80 20.45
C SER A 94 -4.07 -1.25 21.08
N ILE A 95 -3.40 -2.25 20.50
CA ILE A 95 -2.08 -2.72 20.98
C ILE A 95 -1.03 -1.60 20.85
N GLU A 96 -1.04 -0.86 19.74
CA GLU A 96 -0.06 0.20 19.50
C GLU A 96 -0.17 1.33 20.54
N THR A 97 -1.40 1.64 20.93
CA THR A 97 -1.75 2.75 21.82
C THR A 97 -1.95 2.34 23.28
N GLN A 98 -1.82 1.05 23.62
CA GLN A 98 -2.03 0.53 24.98
C GLN A 98 -1.13 1.19 26.04
N ASN A 99 0.05 1.66 25.63
CA ASN A 99 0.92 2.52 26.43
C ASN A 99 1.62 3.53 25.54
N ASN A 100 1.16 4.79 25.56
CA ASN A 100 1.69 5.85 24.71
C ASN A 100 3.15 6.22 25.00
N SER A 101 3.69 5.91 26.18
CA SER A 101 5.10 6.15 26.50
C SER A 101 6.04 5.07 25.94
N ASP A 102 5.49 3.98 25.41
CA ASP A 102 6.27 2.81 24.95
C ASP A 102 5.79 2.25 23.59
N ARG A 103 5.36 3.14 22.69
CA ARG A 103 4.88 2.75 21.36
C ARG A 103 5.90 1.92 20.58
N GLU A 104 7.19 2.20 20.76
CA GLU A 104 8.27 1.44 20.12
C GLU A 104 8.32 -0.04 20.55
N ASN A 105 8.06 -0.36 21.82
CA ASN A 105 7.95 -1.76 22.23
C ASN A 105 6.62 -2.38 21.81
N ASN A 106 5.52 -1.61 21.81
CA ASN A 106 4.22 -2.12 21.33
C ASN A 106 4.30 -2.57 19.86
N LYS A 107 5.07 -1.87 19.02
CA LYS A 107 5.33 -2.27 17.63
C LYS A 107 5.88 -3.69 17.50
N LYS A 108 6.78 -4.10 18.40
CA LYS A 108 7.40 -5.43 18.37
C LYS A 108 6.37 -6.54 18.62
N LEU A 109 5.25 -6.21 19.27
CA LEU A 109 4.12 -7.13 19.45
C LEU A 109 3.28 -7.25 18.18
N ILE A 110 3.10 -6.14 17.46
CA ILE A 110 2.28 -6.05 16.25
C ILE A 110 2.98 -6.66 15.04
N GLU A 111 4.30 -6.45 14.91
CA GLU A 111 5.07 -6.91 13.76
C GLU A 111 4.86 -8.40 13.40
N PRO A 112 4.98 -9.36 14.34
CA PRO A 112 4.72 -10.77 14.02
C PRO A 112 3.26 -11.04 13.62
N MET A 113 2.29 -10.28 14.15
CA MET A 113 0.87 -10.41 13.78
C MET A 113 0.65 -9.95 12.32
N MET A 114 1.29 -8.84 11.94
CA MET A 114 1.24 -8.35 10.55
C MET A 114 1.96 -9.26 9.58
N ASP A 115 3.10 -9.84 9.96
CA ASP A 115 3.84 -10.79 9.12
C ASP A 115 3.04 -12.08 8.90
N GLU A 116 2.28 -12.54 9.90
CA GLU A 116 1.33 -13.64 9.75
C GLU A 116 0.15 -13.25 8.85
N PHE A 117 -0.43 -12.06 9.06
CA PHE A 117 -1.54 -11.56 8.23
C PHE A 117 -1.14 -11.35 6.77
N LYS A 118 0.10 -10.94 6.48
CA LYS A 118 0.66 -10.82 5.13
C LYS A 118 0.60 -12.14 4.34
N LYS A 119 0.62 -13.29 5.01
CA LYS A 119 0.46 -14.60 4.34
C LYS A 119 -0.99 -14.86 3.89
N ARG A 120 -1.94 -14.10 4.43
CA ARG A 120 -3.38 -14.20 4.18
C ARG A 120 -3.91 -13.07 3.30
N PHE A 121 -3.24 -11.92 3.25
CA PHE A 121 -3.73 -10.77 2.50
C PHE A 121 -2.62 -10.08 1.70
N SER A 122 -2.92 -9.75 0.46
CA SER A 122 -2.10 -8.85 -0.36
C SER A 122 -2.95 -8.07 -1.37
N LEU A 123 -2.61 -6.80 -1.57
CA LEU A 123 -3.16 -5.97 -2.65
C LEU A 123 -2.04 -5.51 -3.58
N THR A 124 -2.18 -5.75 -4.88
CA THR A 124 -1.31 -5.14 -5.90
C THR A 124 -2.10 -4.12 -6.71
N ILE A 125 -1.56 -2.91 -6.86
CA ILE A 125 -2.15 -1.84 -7.67
C ILE A 125 -1.16 -1.52 -8.79
N SER A 126 -1.62 -1.61 -10.03
CA SER A 126 -0.84 -1.22 -11.21
C SER A 126 -1.57 -0.10 -11.92
N VAL A 127 -0.92 1.05 -12.13
CA VAL A 127 -1.49 2.18 -12.86
C VAL A 127 -0.63 2.45 -14.09
N GLU A 128 -1.25 2.37 -15.27
CA GLU A 128 -0.57 2.63 -16.52
C GLU A 128 -0.20 4.12 -16.65
N GLY A 129 1.03 4.38 -17.11
CA GLY A 129 1.56 5.72 -17.35
C GLY A 129 2.64 6.14 -16.35
N ASP A 130 3.45 7.11 -16.75
CA ASP A 130 4.51 7.67 -15.89
C ASP A 130 3.92 8.56 -14.78
N ASP A 131 2.86 9.30 -15.11
CA ASP A 131 2.14 10.20 -14.23
C ASP A 131 0.72 9.66 -14.01
N CYS A 132 0.43 9.23 -12.78
CA CYS A 132 -0.89 8.77 -12.36
C CYS A 132 -1.75 9.90 -11.79
N ASN A 133 -1.19 11.11 -11.65
CA ASN A 133 -1.79 12.33 -11.11
C ASN A 133 -2.71 12.06 -9.91
N PRO A 134 -2.17 11.76 -8.71
CA PRO A 134 -2.93 11.37 -7.52
C PRO A 134 -3.70 12.53 -6.87
N LYS A 135 -4.36 13.38 -7.67
CA LYS A 135 -5.21 14.45 -7.17
C LYS A 135 -6.56 13.91 -6.69
N HIS A 136 -7.26 14.74 -5.91
CA HIS A 136 -8.62 14.44 -5.48
C HIS A 136 -9.50 14.05 -6.67
N GLY A 137 -10.18 12.91 -6.55
CA GLY A 137 -11.05 12.38 -7.61
C GLY A 137 -10.36 11.54 -8.68
N ALA A 138 -9.04 11.33 -8.63
CA ALA A 138 -8.36 10.39 -9.53
C ALA A 138 -8.99 8.99 -9.42
N LEU A 139 -9.36 8.40 -10.56
CA LEU A 139 -10.13 7.15 -10.59
C LEU A 139 -9.42 6.00 -9.90
N TRP A 140 -8.10 5.87 -10.10
CA TRP A 140 -7.33 4.81 -9.45
C TRP A 140 -7.32 4.93 -7.92
N LEU A 141 -7.32 6.16 -7.37
CA LEU A 141 -7.46 6.40 -5.93
C LEU A 141 -8.86 5.99 -5.46
N LYS A 142 -9.91 6.36 -6.21
CA LYS A 142 -11.31 5.96 -5.91
C LYS A 142 -11.47 4.44 -5.88
N TYR A 143 -10.90 3.73 -6.86
CA TYR A 143 -10.90 2.28 -6.92
C TYR A 143 -10.17 1.67 -5.73
N TRP A 144 -8.95 2.16 -5.45
CA TRP A 144 -8.13 1.66 -4.36
C TRP A 144 -8.79 1.83 -2.99
N THR A 145 -9.29 3.02 -2.66
CA THR A 145 -9.96 3.25 -1.38
C THR A 145 -11.23 2.43 -1.24
N SER A 146 -12.02 2.34 -2.31
CA SER A 146 -13.24 1.52 -2.31
C SER A 146 -12.95 0.04 -2.13
N LEU A 147 -11.81 -0.46 -2.62
CA LEU A 147 -11.40 -1.84 -2.34
C LEU A 147 -11.17 -2.08 -0.85
N GLY A 148 -10.53 -1.14 -0.15
CA GLY A 148 -10.38 -1.21 1.30
C GLY A 148 -11.73 -1.36 2.00
N THR A 149 -12.68 -0.48 1.70
CA THR A 149 -14.03 -0.50 2.27
C THR A 149 -14.79 -1.77 1.90
N ILE A 150 -14.75 -2.20 0.64
CA ILE A 150 -15.44 -3.41 0.18
C ILE A 150 -14.91 -4.66 0.89
N ILE A 151 -13.59 -4.76 1.07
CA ILE A 151 -12.96 -5.91 1.74
C ILE A 151 -13.35 -5.92 3.22
N HIS A 152 -13.36 -4.75 3.87
CA HIS A 152 -13.83 -4.59 5.25
C HIS A 152 -15.31 -4.98 5.41
N ASP A 153 -16.20 -4.46 4.56
CA ASP A 153 -17.64 -4.65 4.68
C ASP A 153 -18.08 -6.06 4.26
N TYR A 154 -17.38 -6.64 3.28
CA TYR A 154 -17.68 -7.93 2.65
C TYR A 154 -16.44 -8.84 2.63
N PRO A 155 -15.91 -9.23 3.80
CA PRO A 155 -14.68 -10.00 3.89
C PRO A 155 -14.85 -11.35 3.19
N PRO A 156 -14.01 -11.70 2.19
CA PRO A 156 -14.11 -12.98 1.51
C PRO A 156 -14.00 -14.18 2.46
N ALA A 157 -14.72 -15.26 2.15
CA ALA A 157 -14.67 -16.51 2.93
C ALA A 157 -13.36 -17.29 2.77
N ALA A 158 -12.56 -16.97 1.76
CA ALA A 158 -11.28 -17.59 1.53
C ALA A 158 -10.31 -17.39 2.70
N GLU A 159 -9.43 -18.38 2.91
CA GLU A 159 -8.35 -18.29 3.91
C GLU A 159 -7.28 -17.27 3.50
N LYS A 160 -7.05 -17.16 2.18
CA LYS A 160 -6.10 -16.22 1.58
C LYS A 160 -6.81 -15.37 0.54
N VAL A 161 -6.58 -14.06 0.62
CA VAL A 161 -7.16 -13.03 -0.23
C VAL A 161 -6.05 -12.26 -0.93
N SER A 162 -5.95 -12.43 -2.24
CA SER A 162 -5.06 -11.66 -3.10
C SER A 162 -5.88 -10.84 -4.08
N VAL A 163 -5.67 -9.53 -4.09
CA VAL A 163 -6.38 -8.61 -4.99
C VAL A 163 -5.37 -7.92 -5.90
N THR A 164 -5.65 -7.91 -7.20
CA THR A 164 -4.87 -7.17 -8.19
C THR A 164 -5.77 -6.17 -8.88
N LEU A 165 -5.46 -4.88 -8.78
CA LEU A 165 -6.12 -3.79 -9.49
C LEU A 165 -5.19 -3.30 -10.61
N ASN A 166 -5.63 -3.44 -11.86
CA ASN A 166 -4.96 -2.92 -13.04
C ASN A 166 -5.77 -1.74 -13.60
N VAL A 167 -5.20 -0.54 -13.54
CA VAL A 167 -5.82 0.68 -14.06
C VAL A 167 -5.12 1.08 -15.35
N THR A 168 -5.84 1.05 -16.47
CA THR A 168 -5.27 1.19 -17.82
C THR A 168 -6.08 2.15 -18.67
N ALA A 169 -5.40 2.87 -19.57
CA ALA A 169 -6.03 3.75 -20.56
C ALA A 169 -6.86 2.98 -21.60
N LYS A 170 -6.57 1.68 -21.81
CA LYS A 170 -7.25 0.85 -22.81
C LYS A 170 -8.56 0.26 -22.32
N ALA A 171 -8.75 0.13 -21.01
CA ALA A 171 -10.00 -0.38 -20.46
C ALA A 171 -11.12 0.64 -20.69
N LYS A 172 -12.26 0.15 -21.16
CA LYS A 172 -13.49 0.95 -21.35
C LYS A 172 -14.57 0.63 -20.34
N ASP A 173 -14.39 -0.45 -19.60
CA ASP A 173 -15.27 -0.91 -18.53
C ASP A 173 -14.42 -1.53 -17.41
N VAL A 174 -15.03 -1.72 -16.23
CA VAL A 174 -14.51 -2.52 -15.13
C VAL A 174 -14.81 -3.99 -15.37
N THR A 175 -13.77 -4.81 -15.34
CA THR A 175 -13.88 -6.28 -15.37
C THR A 175 -13.30 -6.85 -14.10
N VAL A 176 -14.00 -7.80 -13.48
CA VAL A 176 -13.51 -8.50 -12.29
C VAL A 176 -13.57 -10.00 -12.53
N THR A 177 -12.42 -10.65 -12.37
CA THR A 177 -12.29 -12.10 -12.37
C THR A 177 -12.03 -12.56 -10.95
N VAL A 178 -12.77 -13.57 -10.50
CA VAL A 178 -12.57 -14.21 -9.20
C VAL A 178 -12.22 -15.67 -9.42
N ASP A 179 -11.21 -16.18 -8.73
CA ASP A 179 -10.89 -17.60 -8.78
C ASP A 179 -11.99 -18.47 -8.16
N LYS A 180 -11.94 -19.78 -8.40
CA LYS A 180 -12.96 -20.71 -7.90
C LYS A 180 -13.05 -20.72 -6.37
N LYS A 181 -11.96 -20.41 -5.66
CA LYS A 181 -11.92 -20.39 -4.20
C LYS A 181 -12.45 -19.08 -3.60
N GLY A 182 -12.74 -18.06 -4.41
CA GLY A 182 -13.20 -16.76 -3.93
C GLY A 182 -12.12 -15.94 -3.21
N GLY A 183 -10.85 -16.27 -3.42
CA GLY A 183 -9.71 -15.68 -2.72
C GLY A 183 -8.77 -14.88 -3.62
N THR A 184 -8.82 -15.05 -4.94
CA THR A 184 -8.00 -14.26 -5.87
C THR A 184 -8.90 -13.42 -6.76
N PHE A 185 -8.71 -12.10 -6.70
CA PHE A 185 -9.46 -11.11 -7.49
C PHE A 185 -8.50 -10.42 -8.44
N VAL A 186 -8.84 -10.40 -9.73
CA VAL A 186 -8.14 -9.61 -10.75
C VAL A 186 -9.13 -8.63 -11.35
N ILE A 187 -8.86 -7.36 -11.14
CA ILE A 187 -9.69 -6.23 -11.52
C ILE A 187 -8.94 -5.45 -12.59
N THR A 188 -9.59 -5.19 -13.71
CA THR A 188 -9.11 -4.24 -14.72
C THR A 188 -10.12 -3.11 -14.81
N ALA A 189 -9.66 -1.87 -14.67
CA ALA A 189 -10.51 -0.70 -14.64
C ALA A 189 -9.94 0.43 -15.54
N PRO A 190 -10.80 1.31 -16.09
CA PRO A 190 -10.35 2.43 -16.90
C PRO A 190 -9.59 3.48 -16.08
N ARG A 191 -8.51 4.01 -16.63
CA ARG A 191 -7.76 5.11 -16.00
C ARG A 191 -8.44 6.46 -16.16
N ASP A 192 -9.01 6.69 -17.34
CA ASP A 192 -9.33 8.04 -17.82
C ASP A 192 -10.84 8.31 -17.95
N VAL A 193 -11.68 7.28 -17.82
CA VAL A 193 -13.14 7.39 -18.00
C VAL A 193 -13.86 6.77 -16.81
N GLU A 194 -14.69 7.56 -16.13
CA GLU A 194 -15.51 7.03 -15.06
C GLU A 194 -16.68 6.24 -15.64
N VAL A 195 -16.72 4.95 -15.34
CA VAL A 195 -17.79 4.06 -15.79
C VAL A 195 -18.97 4.14 -14.84
N THR A 196 -20.19 4.20 -15.35
CA THR A 196 -21.40 4.14 -14.53
C THR A 196 -21.41 2.88 -13.65
N ALA A 197 -21.71 3.06 -12.36
CA ALA A 197 -21.80 1.99 -11.36
C ALA A 197 -20.52 1.14 -11.26
N TRP A 198 -19.34 1.74 -11.48
CA TRP A 198 -18.06 1.04 -11.36
C TRP A 198 -17.87 0.41 -9.97
N ASP A 199 -18.36 1.06 -8.93
CA ASP A 199 -18.31 0.64 -7.54
C ASP A 199 -19.09 -0.67 -7.31
N ASP A 200 -20.29 -0.76 -7.88
CA ASP A 200 -21.10 -1.97 -7.84
C ASP A 200 -20.49 -3.10 -8.69
N LYS A 201 -19.88 -2.78 -9.84
CA LYS A 201 -19.14 -3.75 -10.66
C LYS A 201 -17.96 -4.36 -9.90
N ILE A 202 -17.25 -3.56 -9.10
CA ILE A 202 -16.19 -4.06 -8.22
C ILE A 202 -16.77 -4.83 -7.03
N GLY A 203 -17.77 -4.28 -6.35
CA GLY A 203 -18.27 -4.81 -5.07
C GLY A 203 -19.11 -6.09 -5.18
N LYS A 204 -19.87 -6.29 -6.27
CA LYS A 204 -20.73 -7.48 -6.47
C LYS A 204 -19.97 -8.80 -6.32
N PRO A 205 -18.81 -8.99 -6.98
CA PRO A 205 -17.99 -10.18 -6.80
C PRO A 205 -17.60 -10.47 -5.34
N PHE A 206 -17.22 -9.43 -4.56
CA PHE A 206 -16.88 -9.59 -3.14
C PHE A 206 -18.09 -10.01 -2.32
N ARG A 207 -19.24 -9.33 -2.49
CA ARG A 207 -20.51 -9.69 -1.83
C ARG A 207 -20.90 -11.16 -2.06
N LYS A 208 -20.66 -11.67 -3.27
CA LYS A 208 -21.01 -13.05 -3.64
C LYS A 208 -20.20 -14.10 -2.89
N VAL A 209 -18.93 -13.81 -2.55
CA VAL A 209 -18.01 -14.75 -1.89
C VAL A 209 -17.72 -14.39 -0.44
N ALA A 210 -18.41 -13.38 0.09
CA ALA A 210 -18.25 -12.90 1.45
C ALA A 210 -18.56 -14.01 2.46
N ARG A 211 -17.89 -13.95 3.62
CA ARG A 211 -18.24 -14.75 4.79
C ARG A 211 -19.70 -14.52 5.15
N LYS A 212 -20.45 -15.60 5.31
CA LYS A 212 -21.79 -15.52 5.90
C LYS A 212 -21.63 -15.15 7.37
N LYS A 213 -22.35 -14.11 7.80
CA LYS A 213 -22.50 -13.77 9.21
C LYS A 213 -23.34 -14.83 9.92
#